data_AF-A0AAF0TIE4-F1
#
_entry.id   AF-A0AAF0TIE4-F1
#
_cell.length_a   1.000
_cell.length_b   1.000
_cell.length_c   1.000
_cell.angle_alpha   90.00
_cell.angle_beta   90.00
_cell.angle_gamma   90.00
#
_symmetry.space_group_name_H-M   'P 1'
#
loop_
_entity.id
_entity.type
_entity.pdbx_description
1 polymer ?
#
loop_
_entity_poly.entity_id
_entity_poly.type
_entity_poly.pdbx_seq_one_letter_code
_entity_poly.pdbx_strand_id
1 'polypeptide(L)'
;MASSSCNKSFCSNYMLLKPEECSVSDLARILFSSKNLGQKEFVDVDTPNEELNMTKEPLSRRWVFFISILVQKVLIKIAKPLAGFGNTIEYWLNLQNVNGGFFRLIFNSLRGRAVVPDKESAAYLSFIGNLDKRVELDFSKIVEEVEGRGRYDEAISIMAAKAAYENKAWIETTVNQHWKMDFVGSFDFWNDYQQKATTQAFVLQDKNVDPELIVVAFRGTEFFNSDDWISDFNLSWYDIPGMGKVHAGFMKALGLQKSHGWPKEIEQTDTNNINQPSPAYYFLRKLLKQLLEKNENAKFVVTGHSLGGALAILFPAILAYHEESWLLKRLGGVYTFGQPRVGDENFVEYMKEQLAKYEVPYYRVVYSNDMVPRLPYDNLTFMFKHFGTCIYYNSLYKKQILGEEPDKNGLALLLFLPKMLNAGWELIRSCILPCVNGWKYQEGGLLLFMRVVGLLLPGIPAHCPQDYVNATRLGSLKTSQSSKRLA
;
A
#
# COMPACT_ATOMS: atom_id res chain seq x y z
N MET A 1 20.09 16.09 -26.50
CA MET A 1 18.65 16.42 -26.51
C MET A 1 18.38 17.23 -25.26
N ALA A 2 17.96 18.49 -25.41
CA ALA A 2 17.67 19.35 -24.28
C ALA A 2 16.54 18.73 -23.44
N SER A 3 16.75 18.60 -22.12
CA SER A 3 15.72 18.17 -21.19
C SER A 3 14.56 19.16 -21.28
N SER A 4 13.43 18.77 -21.86
CA SER A 4 12.21 19.57 -21.81
C SER A 4 11.88 19.82 -20.34
N SER A 5 11.99 21.06 -19.89
CA SER A 5 11.63 21.45 -18.53
C SER A 5 10.18 21.05 -18.28
N CYS A 6 9.97 20.22 -17.25
CA CYS A 6 8.66 19.80 -16.76
C CYS A 6 7.83 21.05 -16.44
N ASN A 7 6.71 21.28 -17.14
CA ASN A 7 5.78 22.35 -16.75
C ASN A 7 5.05 21.92 -15.46
N LYS A 8 5.18 22.73 -14.40
CA LYS A 8 4.59 22.45 -13.07
C LYS A 8 3.49 23.44 -12.71
N SER A 9 2.91 24.13 -13.69
CA SER A 9 1.83 25.12 -13.50
C SER A 9 0.54 24.54 -12.90
N PHE A 10 0.43 23.22 -12.76
CA PHE A 10 -0.74 22.54 -12.20
C PHE A 10 -0.77 22.53 -10.66
N CYS A 11 0.35 22.84 -10.00
CA CYS A 11 0.45 22.89 -8.54
C CYS A 11 0.81 24.31 -8.06
N SER A 12 0.33 24.66 -6.87
CA SER A 12 0.58 25.97 -6.25
C SER A 12 2.01 26.08 -5.72
N ASN A 13 2.56 24.95 -5.26
CA ASN A 13 3.89 24.80 -4.67
C ASN A 13 4.30 23.31 -4.74
N TYR A 14 5.59 23.01 -4.61
CA TYR A 14 6.07 21.64 -4.53
C TYR A 14 7.44 21.55 -3.84
N MET A 15 7.77 20.36 -3.37
CA MET A 15 9.13 19.98 -2.96
C MET A 15 9.45 18.62 -3.55
N LEU A 16 10.44 18.57 -4.44
CA LEU A 16 10.88 17.33 -5.09
C LEU A 16 12.32 17.02 -4.71
N LEU A 17 12.53 15.83 -4.15
CA LEU A 17 13.84 15.25 -3.93
C LEU A 17 14.28 14.50 -5.19
N LYS A 18 15.46 14.83 -5.72
CA LYS A 18 16.09 14.15 -6.86
C LYS A 18 17.33 13.41 -6.38
N PRO A 19 17.18 12.19 -5.84
CA PRO A 19 18.31 11.45 -5.27
C PRO A 19 19.42 11.21 -6.29
N GLU A 20 19.14 11.15 -7.59
CA GLU A 20 20.14 10.95 -8.66
C GLU A 20 21.15 12.11 -8.73
N GLU A 21 20.69 13.33 -8.48
CA GLU A 21 21.47 14.57 -8.56
C GLU A 21 22.21 14.89 -7.25
N CYS A 22 21.97 14.12 -6.18
CA CYS A 22 22.64 14.33 -4.89
C CYS A 22 24.03 13.66 -4.86
N SER A 23 25.12 14.37 -4.59
CA SER A 23 26.44 13.73 -4.43
C SER A 23 26.62 13.12 -3.02
N VAL A 24 27.60 12.23 -2.83
CA VAL A 24 27.94 11.70 -1.49
C VAL A 24 28.36 12.83 -0.54
N SER A 25 29.03 13.86 -1.08
CA SER A 25 29.41 15.04 -0.31
C SER A 25 28.19 15.87 0.11
N ASP A 26 27.16 15.95 -0.74
CA ASP A 26 25.91 16.62 -0.39
C ASP A 26 25.14 15.85 0.68
N LEU A 27 25.15 14.51 0.62
CA LEU A 27 24.57 13.66 1.65
C LEU A 27 25.19 13.92 3.04
N ALA A 28 26.53 14.03 3.12
CA ALA A 28 27.21 14.38 4.36
C ALA A 28 26.87 15.82 4.81
N ARG A 29 26.76 16.76 3.87
CA ARG A 29 26.39 18.15 4.17
C ARG A 29 24.98 18.29 4.73
N ILE A 30 24.04 17.42 4.34
CA ILE A 30 22.68 17.39 4.92
C ILE A 30 22.75 17.29 6.45
N LEU A 31 23.63 16.44 6.99
CA LEU A 31 23.75 16.22 8.42
C LEU A 31 24.63 17.25 9.14
N PHE A 32 25.76 17.64 8.52
CA PHE A 32 26.84 18.33 9.23
C PHE A 32 27.07 19.80 8.83
N SER A 33 26.41 20.31 7.77
CA SER A 33 26.67 21.67 7.32
C SER A 33 25.82 22.73 8.03
N SER A 34 26.45 23.82 8.45
CA SER A 34 25.80 25.05 8.92
C SER A 34 25.62 26.10 7.81
N LYS A 35 25.90 25.76 6.54
CA LYS A 35 25.75 26.66 5.37
C LYS A 35 24.45 26.42 4.61
N ASN A 36 23.83 27.53 4.16
CA ASN A 36 22.54 27.56 3.48
C ASN A 36 22.56 26.56 2.32
N LEU A 37 21.76 25.49 2.41
CA LEU A 37 21.50 24.63 1.25
C LEU A 37 20.37 25.30 0.49
N GLY A 38 20.67 26.39 -0.22
CA GLY A 38 19.72 27.01 -1.15
C GLY A 38 19.30 26.03 -2.26
N GLN A 39 18.58 26.50 -3.28
CA GLN A 39 18.23 25.70 -4.46
C GLN A 39 19.48 24.97 -5.00
N LYS A 40 19.60 23.69 -4.68
CA LYS A 40 20.61 22.78 -5.20
C LYS A 40 19.90 21.81 -6.14
N GLU A 41 20.63 21.31 -7.14
CA GLU A 41 20.12 20.38 -8.16
C GLU A 41 19.20 19.28 -7.56
N PHE A 42 19.58 18.69 -6.42
CA PHE A 42 18.84 17.58 -5.81
C PHE A 42 17.58 17.92 -4.98
N VAL A 43 17.28 19.20 -4.69
CA VAL A 43 16.03 19.62 -4.03
C VAL A 43 15.39 20.75 -4.84
N ASP A 44 14.31 20.41 -5.52
CA ASP A 44 13.61 21.29 -6.45
C ASP A 44 12.33 21.79 -5.77
N VAL A 45 12.27 23.09 -5.46
CA VAL A 45 11.22 23.76 -4.69
C VAL A 45 10.82 25.05 -5.40
N ASP A 46 9.50 25.29 -5.50
CA ASP A 46 8.92 26.51 -6.07
C ASP A 46 8.42 27.45 -4.97
N THR A 47 9.35 28.21 -4.40
CA THR A 47 9.03 29.27 -3.44
C THR A 47 9.86 30.53 -3.73
N PRO A 48 9.22 31.67 -4.03
CA PRO A 48 9.89 32.97 -4.07
C PRO A 48 10.37 33.48 -2.69
N ASN A 49 9.82 32.96 -1.58
CA ASN A 49 10.02 33.51 -0.23
C ASN A 49 10.43 32.50 0.87
N GLU A 50 10.58 31.23 0.54
CA GLU A 50 11.17 30.21 1.43
C GLU A 50 12.30 29.52 0.66
N GLU A 51 13.50 30.13 0.63
CA GLU A 51 14.68 29.28 0.47
C GLU A 51 14.57 28.21 1.56
N LEU A 52 14.51 26.92 1.17
CA LEU A 52 14.59 25.80 2.13
C LEU A 52 15.95 25.86 2.80
N ASN A 53 16.06 26.72 3.80
CA ASN A 53 17.31 27.02 4.43
C ASN A 53 17.57 25.91 5.42
N MET A 54 18.13 24.80 4.92
CA MET A 54 18.42 23.63 5.75
C MET A 54 19.25 23.99 6.98
N THR A 55 19.95 25.13 7.02
CA THR A 55 20.66 25.59 8.22
C THR A 55 19.77 26.03 9.37
N LYS A 56 18.56 26.49 9.07
CA LYS A 56 17.51 26.84 10.04
C LYS A 56 16.62 25.65 10.37
N GLU A 57 16.68 24.59 9.57
CA GLU A 57 15.90 23.38 9.82
C GLU A 57 16.47 22.58 11.00
N PRO A 58 15.60 22.05 11.88
CA PRO A 58 16.02 21.25 13.01
C PRO A 58 16.73 19.98 12.52
N LEU A 59 17.69 19.49 13.31
CA LEU A 59 18.47 18.29 12.98
C LEU A 59 17.57 17.08 12.66
N SER A 60 16.42 16.97 13.32
CA SER A 60 15.41 15.94 13.04
C SER A 60 14.91 15.98 11.59
N ARG A 61 14.65 17.16 11.02
CA ARG A 61 14.23 17.29 9.61
C ARG A 61 15.34 16.91 8.64
N ARG A 62 16.56 17.37 8.92
CA ARG A 62 17.73 17.04 8.10
C ARG A 62 18.01 15.54 8.10
N TRP A 63 17.87 14.90 9.26
CA TRP A 63 18.02 13.46 9.41
C TRP A 63 17.04 12.70 8.53
N VAL A 64 15.78 13.14 8.46
CA VAL A 64 14.78 12.46 7.64
C VAL A 64 15.04 12.64 6.14
N PHE A 65 15.42 13.84 5.69
CA PHE A 65 15.87 14.04 4.31
C PHE A 65 17.10 13.20 3.96
N PHE A 66 18.06 13.12 4.89
CA PHE A 66 19.24 12.28 4.74
C PHE A 66 18.85 10.81 4.56
N ILE A 67 18.01 10.27 5.44
CA ILE A 67 17.58 8.87 5.37
C ILE A 67 16.81 8.60 4.08
N SER A 68 15.87 9.47 3.70
CA SER A 68 15.10 9.31 2.46
C SER A 68 16.00 9.29 1.23
N ILE A 69 16.94 10.24 1.09
CA ILE A 69 17.86 10.28 -0.05
C ILE A 69 18.85 9.10 -0.02
N LEU A 70 19.37 8.75 1.17
CA LEU A 70 20.29 7.63 1.34
C LEU A 70 19.64 6.31 0.92
N VAL A 71 18.43 6.03 1.42
CA VAL A 71 17.68 4.80 1.10
C VAL A 71 17.38 4.75 -0.40
N GLN A 72 16.85 5.83 -0.98
CA GLN A 72 16.61 5.90 -2.43
C GLN A 72 17.88 5.65 -3.24
N LYS A 73 19.02 6.25 -2.86
CA LYS A 73 20.32 6.01 -3.53
C LYS A 73 20.79 4.56 -3.42
N VAL A 74 20.64 3.95 -2.26
CA VAL A 74 20.99 2.54 -2.06
C VAL A 74 20.10 1.67 -2.96
N LEU A 75 18.79 1.88 -2.93
CA LEU A 75 17.82 1.15 -3.74
C LEU A 75 18.08 1.27 -5.24
N ILE A 76 18.37 2.48 -5.75
CA ILE A 76 18.73 2.69 -7.16
C ILE A 76 19.98 1.87 -7.54
N LYS A 77 21.00 1.84 -6.68
CA LYS A 77 22.24 1.09 -6.94
C LYS A 77 22.03 -0.43 -6.89
N ILE A 78 21.17 -0.91 -6.00
CA ILE A 78 20.93 -2.35 -5.81
C ILE A 78 19.69 -2.86 -6.54
N ALA A 79 19.01 -2.05 -7.36
CA ALA A 79 17.75 -2.40 -8.02
C ALA A 79 17.81 -3.75 -8.76
N LYS A 80 18.77 -3.91 -9.67
CA LYS A 80 18.97 -5.16 -10.43
C LYS A 80 19.35 -6.36 -9.54
N PRO A 81 20.37 -6.28 -8.66
CA PRO A 81 20.71 -7.42 -7.81
C PRO A 81 19.59 -7.77 -6.81
N LEU A 82 18.85 -6.79 -6.28
CA LEU A 82 17.72 -7.03 -5.40
C LEU A 82 16.59 -7.78 -6.12
N ALA A 83 16.22 -7.33 -7.32
CA ALA A 83 15.22 -8.01 -8.14
C ALA A 83 15.66 -9.42 -8.56
N GLY A 84 16.94 -9.62 -8.88
CA GLY A 84 17.49 -10.94 -9.18
C GLY A 84 17.47 -11.88 -7.98
N PHE A 85 17.81 -11.37 -6.79
CA PHE A 85 17.73 -12.10 -5.53
C PHE A 85 16.28 -12.50 -5.19
N GLY A 86 15.34 -11.56 -5.31
CA GLY A 86 13.92 -11.82 -5.12
C GLY A 86 13.38 -12.91 -6.05
N ASN A 87 13.67 -12.79 -7.35
CA ASN A 87 13.32 -13.81 -8.34
C ASN A 87 13.88 -15.20 -7.99
N THR A 88 15.09 -15.26 -7.45
CA THR A 88 15.73 -16.51 -7.03
C THR A 88 15.03 -17.11 -5.82
N ILE A 89 14.73 -16.29 -4.81
CA ILE A 89 13.99 -16.73 -3.62
C ILE A 89 12.60 -17.24 -4.00
N GLU A 90 11.84 -16.48 -4.78
CA GLU A 90 10.50 -16.87 -5.18
C GLU A 90 10.51 -18.14 -6.04
N TYR A 91 11.44 -18.25 -6.99
CA TYR A 91 11.59 -19.46 -7.78
C TYR A 91 11.90 -20.67 -6.89
N TRP A 92 12.80 -20.52 -5.91
CA TRP A 92 13.15 -21.59 -4.97
C TRP A 92 11.97 -22.01 -4.08
N LEU A 93 11.21 -21.05 -3.57
CA LEU A 93 10.01 -21.31 -2.78
C LEU A 93 8.95 -22.04 -3.61
N ASN A 94 8.72 -21.61 -4.85
CA ASN A 94 7.76 -22.25 -5.75
C ASN A 94 8.22 -23.63 -6.23
N LEU A 95 9.51 -23.83 -6.49
CA LEU A 95 10.08 -25.13 -6.83
C LEU A 95 9.82 -26.14 -5.71
N GLN A 96 9.96 -25.73 -4.46
CA GLN A 96 9.59 -26.57 -3.31
C GLN A 96 8.07 -26.82 -3.27
N ASN A 97 7.25 -25.77 -3.46
CA ASN A 97 5.79 -25.89 -3.38
C ASN A 97 5.22 -26.88 -4.41
N VAL A 98 5.56 -26.71 -5.70
CA VAL A 98 5.01 -27.55 -6.78
C VAL A 98 5.47 -29.01 -6.69
N ASN A 99 6.56 -29.28 -5.98
CA ASN A 99 7.06 -30.63 -5.73
C ASN A 99 6.60 -31.23 -4.39
N GLY A 100 5.79 -30.52 -3.61
CA GLY A 100 5.27 -31.00 -2.32
C GLY A 100 6.27 -30.92 -1.16
N GLY A 101 7.17 -29.94 -1.18
CA GLY A 101 8.14 -29.62 -0.12
C GLY A 101 9.58 -30.03 -0.42
N PHE A 102 10.51 -29.56 0.40
CA PHE A 102 11.97 -29.76 0.22
C PHE A 102 12.39 -31.23 0.06
N PHE A 103 11.96 -32.11 0.97
CA PHE A 103 12.33 -33.53 0.91
C PHE A 103 11.75 -34.25 -0.32
N ARG A 104 10.51 -33.88 -0.70
CA ARG A 104 9.85 -34.47 -1.86
C ARG A 104 10.43 -33.96 -3.17
N LEU A 105 10.90 -32.72 -3.21
CA LEU A 105 11.69 -32.17 -4.31
C LEU A 105 12.98 -32.96 -4.53
N ILE A 106 13.75 -33.26 -3.48
CA ILE A 106 14.97 -34.08 -3.58
C ILE A 106 14.64 -35.45 -4.18
N PHE A 107 13.61 -36.11 -3.63
CA PHE A 107 13.19 -37.43 -4.09
C PHE A 107 12.68 -37.45 -5.54
N ASN A 108 11.87 -36.45 -5.92
CA ASN A 108 11.40 -36.29 -7.30
C ASN A 108 12.55 -36.01 -8.25
N SER A 109 13.54 -35.22 -7.84
CA SER A 109 14.73 -34.91 -8.64
C SER A 109 15.56 -36.17 -8.92
N LEU A 110 15.79 -37.00 -7.90
CA LEU A 110 16.49 -38.28 -8.05
C LEU A 110 15.74 -39.27 -8.97
N ARG A 111 14.42 -39.13 -9.08
CA ARG A 111 13.56 -39.97 -9.95
C ARG A 111 13.30 -39.36 -11.33
N GLY A 112 13.87 -38.20 -11.65
CA GLY A 112 13.59 -37.49 -12.91
C GLY A 112 12.14 -37.00 -13.04
N ARG A 113 11.42 -36.83 -11.92
CA ARG A 113 10.01 -36.40 -11.85
C ARG A 113 9.83 -35.02 -11.23
N ALA A 114 10.91 -34.25 -11.10
CA ALA A 114 10.83 -32.90 -10.54
C ALA A 114 10.04 -31.98 -11.49
N VAL A 115 9.07 -31.27 -10.94
CA VAL A 115 8.26 -30.29 -11.67
C VAL A 115 8.94 -28.93 -11.58
N VAL A 116 9.11 -28.27 -12.72
CA VAL A 116 9.62 -26.89 -12.78
C VAL A 116 8.45 -25.93 -12.57
N PRO A 117 8.56 -24.93 -11.67
CA PRO A 117 7.49 -23.98 -11.45
C PRO A 117 7.35 -23.03 -12.65
N ASP A 118 6.12 -22.82 -13.10
CA ASP A 118 5.76 -21.88 -14.16
C ASP A 118 5.25 -20.57 -13.55
N LYS A 119 5.91 -19.44 -13.83
CA LYS A 119 5.61 -18.13 -13.25
C LYS A 119 4.22 -17.62 -13.60
N GLU A 120 3.69 -18.02 -14.74
CA GLU A 120 2.36 -17.60 -15.22
C GLU A 120 1.24 -18.54 -14.73
N SER A 121 1.58 -19.57 -13.96
CA SER A 121 0.62 -20.54 -13.45
C SER A 121 -0.07 -20.05 -12.17
N ALA A 122 -1.33 -20.47 -12.00
CA ALA A 122 -2.07 -20.35 -10.75
C ALA A 122 -1.44 -21.12 -9.57
N ALA A 123 -0.42 -21.96 -9.80
CA ALA A 123 0.33 -22.62 -8.72
C ALA A 123 1.53 -21.79 -8.23
N TYR A 124 1.93 -20.76 -8.96
CA TYR A 124 3.07 -19.92 -8.61
C TYR A 124 2.64 -18.77 -7.70
N LEU A 125 3.30 -18.65 -6.57
CA LEU A 125 3.02 -17.66 -5.54
C LEU A 125 4.12 -16.60 -5.47
N SER A 126 3.73 -15.36 -5.25
CA SER A 126 4.65 -14.28 -4.87
C SER A 126 5.32 -14.56 -3.53
N PHE A 127 6.28 -13.74 -3.13
CA PHE A 127 6.81 -13.76 -1.76
C PHE A 127 5.70 -13.63 -0.70
N ILE A 128 4.71 -12.77 -0.94
CA ILE A 128 3.56 -12.56 -0.04
C ILE A 128 2.66 -13.81 0.02
N GLY A 129 2.35 -14.41 -1.13
CA GLY A 129 1.58 -15.66 -1.21
C GLY A 129 2.29 -16.82 -0.49
N ASN A 130 3.63 -16.84 -0.51
CA ASN A 130 4.42 -17.80 0.25
C ASN A 130 4.42 -17.56 1.77
N LEU A 131 4.18 -16.32 2.23
CA LEU A 131 3.97 -16.01 3.65
C LEU A 131 2.59 -16.45 4.15
N ASP A 132 1.55 -16.33 3.31
CA ASP A 132 0.19 -16.74 3.64
C ASP A 132 -0.59 -17.31 2.43
N LYS A 133 -0.57 -18.64 2.34
CA LYS A 133 -1.20 -19.42 1.26
C LYS A 133 -2.73 -19.53 1.35
N ARG A 134 -3.37 -18.96 2.38
CA ARG A 134 -4.83 -19.11 2.56
C ARG A 134 -5.59 -18.32 1.51
N VAL A 135 -6.54 -18.97 0.84
CA VAL A 135 -7.43 -18.31 -0.15
C VAL A 135 -8.86 -18.17 0.36
N GLU A 136 -9.28 -19.03 1.28
CA GLU A 136 -10.68 -19.14 1.68
C GLU A 136 -11.22 -17.89 2.39
N LEU A 137 -12.42 -17.46 1.99
CA LEU A 137 -13.22 -16.45 2.64
C LEU A 137 -13.91 -17.05 3.88
N ASP A 138 -13.15 -17.27 4.95
CA ASP A 138 -13.60 -17.91 6.19
C ASP A 138 -14.45 -16.95 7.04
N PHE A 139 -15.61 -16.56 6.49
CA PHE A 139 -16.50 -15.52 7.03
C PHE A 139 -17.73 -16.07 7.73
N SER A 140 -17.93 -17.39 7.78
CA SER A 140 -19.10 -18.00 8.43
C SER A 140 -19.25 -17.56 9.88
N LYS A 141 -18.15 -17.44 10.64
CA LYS A 141 -18.17 -16.87 12.01
C LYS A 141 -18.30 -15.34 12.08
N ILE A 142 -17.98 -14.63 11.01
CA ILE A 142 -17.98 -13.15 10.95
C ILE A 142 -19.39 -12.61 10.66
N VAL A 143 -20.16 -13.33 9.84
CA VAL A 143 -21.53 -12.99 9.45
C VAL A 143 -22.53 -13.46 10.52
N GLU A 144 -22.25 -14.57 11.22
CA GLU A 144 -23.15 -15.11 12.26
C GLU A 144 -23.20 -14.28 13.55
N GLU A 145 -22.19 -13.44 13.85
CA GLU A 145 -22.10 -12.73 15.15
C GLU A 145 -22.43 -11.22 15.10
N VAL A 146 -22.63 -10.59 13.93
CA VAL A 146 -22.92 -9.14 13.84
C VAL A 146 -23.76 -8.78 12.62
N GLU A 147 -24.84 -8.04 12.84
CA GLU A 147 -25.60 -7.36 11.78
C GLU A 147 -24.70 -6.36 11.02
N GLY A 148 -24.35 -6.63 9.76
CA GLY A 148 -24.01 -5.55 8.82
C GLY A 148 -22.98 -5.83 7.72
N ARG A 149 -23.22 -5.19 6.57
CA ARG A 149 -22.39 -5.15 5.34
C ARG A 149 -20.93 -4.74 5.57
N GLY A 150 -20.65 -3.93 6.59
CA GLY A 150 -19.30 -3.39 6.85
C GLY A 150 -18.24 -4.43 7.20
N ARG A 151 -18.59 -5.54 7.88
CA ARG A 151 -17.62 -6.61 8.17
C ARG A 151 -17.32 -7.47 6.95
N TYR A 152 -18.31 -7.67 6.09
CA TYR A 152 -18.11 -8.34 4.81
C TYR A 152 -17.15 -7.54 3.93
N ASP A 153 -17.42 -6.25 3.75
CA ASP A 153 -16.61 -5.34 2.94
C ASP A 153 -15.16 -5.26 3.47
N GLU A 154 -14.95 -5.20 4.79
CA GLU A 154 -13.60 -5.24 5.41
C GLU A 154 -12.87 -6.54 5.07
N ALA A 155 -13.57 -7.68 5.16
CA ALA A 155 -12.98 -9.00 5.05
C ALA A 155 -12.66 -9.38 3.59
N ILE A 156 -13.54 -9.07 2.63
CA ILE A 156 -13.22 -9.21 1.21
C ILE A 156 -12.09 -8.25 0.81
N SER A 157 -12.07 -7.03 1.39
CA SER A 157 -11.04 -6.04 1.09
C SER A 157 -9.64 -6.50 1.49
N ILE A 158 -9.44 -7.07 2.69
CA ILE A 158 -8.10 -7.58 3.05
C ILE A 158 -7.68 -8.76 2.18
N MET A 159 -8.61 -9.66 1.85
CA MET A 159 -8.31 -10.80 1.00
C MET A 159 -7.96 -10.37 -0.42
N ALA A 160 -8.66 -9.38 -0.97
CA ALA A 160 -8.34 -8.76 -2.25
C ALA A 160 -7.00 -8.00 -2.21
N ALA A 161 -6.76 -7.19 -1.17
CA ALA A 161 -5.49 -6.48 -1.00
C ALA A 161 -4.28 -7.44 -0.91
N LYS A 162 -4.46 -8.62 -0.31
CA LYS A 162 -3.45 -9.69 -0.32
C LYS A 162 -3.31 -10.34 -1.70
N ALA A 163 -4.42 -10.67 -2.35
CA ALA A 163 -4.43 -11.29 -3.67
C ALA A 163 -3.77 -10.42 -4.75
N ALA A 164 -3.78 -9.09 -4.59
CA ALA A 164 -3.21 -8.15 -5.56
C ALA A 164 -1.70 -8.33 -5.80
N TYR A 165 -0.98 -9.04 -4.92
CA TYR A 165 0.44 -9.36 -5.09
C TYR A 165 0.70 -10.57 -5.99
N GLU A 166 -0.32 -11.37 -6.29
CA GLU A 166 -0.19 -12.61 -7.04
C GLU A 166 -0.29 -12.39 -8.56
N ASN A 167 0.13 -13.37 -9.34
CA ASN A 167 0.01 -13.31 -10.80
C ASN A 167 -1.46 -13.42 -11.25
N LYS A 168 -1.73 -13.02 -12.50
CA LYS A 168 -3.08 -13.01 -13.08
C LYS A 168 -3.79 -14.36 -13.00
N ALA A 169 -3.11 -15.46 -13.34
CA ALA A 169 -3.73 -16.79 -13.36
C ALA A 169 -4.14 -17.24 -11.95
N TRP A 170 -3.31 -16.93 -10.95
CA TRP A 170 -3.64 -17.18 -9.55
C TRP A 170 -4.85 -16.36 -9.08
N ILE A 171 -4.87 -15.05 -9.40
CA ILE A 171 -5.98 -14.17 -9.04
C ILE A 171 -7.28 -14.65 -9.69
N GLU A 172 -7.26 -14.93 -10.98
CA GLU A 172 -8.42 -15.42 -11.73
C GLU A 172 -8.96 -16.73 -11.14
N THR A 173 -8.06 -17.68 -10.86
CA THR A 173 -8.42 -18.96 -10.24
C THR A 173 -9.03 -18.74 -8.86
N THR A 174 -8.44 -17.87 -8.04
CA THR A 174 -8.93 -17.56 -6.69
C THR A 174 -10.32 -16.93 -6.72
N VAL A 175 -10.51 -15.89 -7.52
CA VAL A 175 -11.78 -15.16 -7.62
C VAL A 175 -12.88 -16.08 -8.19
N ASN A 176 -12.63 -16.74 -9.32
CA ASN A 176 -13.65 -17.54 -10.00
C ASN A 176 -13.91 -18.88 -9.27
N GLN A 177 -12.87 -19.58 -8.85
CA GLN A 177 -13.01 -20.96 -8.34
C GLN A 177 -13.15 -21.04 -6.83
N HIS A 178 -12.44 -20.21 -6.05
CA HIS A 178 -12.51 -20.25 -4.59
C HIS A 178 -13.58 -19.30 -4.05
N TRP A 179 -13.61 -18.06 -4.53
CA TRP A 179 -14.55 -17.05 -4.02
C TRP A 179 -15.92 -17.10 -4.70
N LYS A 180 -16.02 -17.79 -5.84
CA LYS A 180 -17.27 -17.89 -6.64
C LYS A 180 -17.81 -16.51 -7.06
N MET A 181 -16.89 -15.63 -7.42
CA MET A 181 -17.13 -14.27 -7.89
C MET A 181 -16.63 -14.13 -9.33
N ASP A 182 -16.93 -13.00 -9.98
CA ASP A 182 -16.51 -12.73 -11.34
C ASP A 182 -15.18 -11.95 -11.37
N PHE A 183 -14.13 -12.56 -11.91
CA PHE A 183 -12.89 -11.84 -12.20
C PHE A 183 -13.09 -10.90 -13.41
N VAL A 184 -12.88 -9.60 -13.20
CA VAL A 184 -13.00 -8.59 -14.28
C VAL A 184 -11.67 -8.44 -15.02
N GLY A 185 -10.56 -8.35 -14.28
CA GLY A 185 -9.24 -8.23 -14.89
C GLY A 185 -8.15 -7.84 -13.90
N SER A 186 -6.90 -8.04 -14.30
CA SER A 186 -5.68 -7.64 -13.61
C SER A 186 -4.83 -6.83 -14.59
N PHE A 187 -4.30 -5.70 -14.14
CA PHE A 187 -3.77 -4.66 -15.01
C PHE A 187 -2.46 -4.09 -14.45
N ASP A 188 -1.52 -3.86 -15.36
CA ASP A 188 -0.31 -3.07 -15.14
C ASP A 188 -0.49 -1.68 -15.75
N PHE A 189 -0.27 -0.63 -14.96
CA PHE A 189 -0.53 0.76 -15.33
C PHE A 189 0.74 1.58 -15.48
N TRP A 190 0.70 2.49 -16.45
CA TRP A 190 1.83 3.35 -16.80
C TRP A 190 2.10 4.46 -15.79
N ASN A 191 3.37 4.65 -15.45
CA ASN A 191 3.86 5.77 -14.69
C ASN A 191 4.71 6.70 -15.59
N ASP A 192 4.20 7.89 -15.85
CA ASP A 192 4.81 8.87 -16.76
C ASP A 192 6.17 9.41 -16.25
N TYR A 193 6.43 9.34 -14.96
CA TYR A 193 7.70 9.78 -14.40
C TYR A 193 8.80 8.71 -14.48
N GLN A 194 8.41 7.43 -14.42
CA GLN A 194 9.34 6.29 -14.49
C GLN A 194 9.44 5.67 -15.89
N GLN A 195 8.53 6.04 -16.80
CA GLN A 195 8.49 5.56 -18.18
C GLN A 195 8.40 4.02 -18.29
N LYS A 196 7.63 3.41 -17.38
CA LYS A 196 7.32 1.97 -17.35
C LYS A 196 6.03 1.73 -16.56
N ALA A 197 5.50 0.50 -16.65
CA ALA A 197 4.37 0.10 -15.82
C ALA A 197 4.86 -0.32 -14.42
N THR A 198 4.44 0.41 -13.39
CA THR A 198 4.87 0.19 -11.99
C THR A 198 3.71 0.08 -11.01
N THR A 199 2.48 0.17 -11.49
CA THR A 199 1.31 0.17 -10.62
C THR A 199 0.35 -0.91 -11.06
N GLN A 200 -0.03 -1.77 -10.14
CA GLN A 200 -0.89 -2.91 -10.40
C GLN A 200 -2.20 -2.76 -9.63
N ALA A 201 -3.28 -3.12 -10.28
CA ALA A 201 -4.53 -3.38 -9.60
C ALA A 201 -5.28 -4.50 -10.30
N PHE A 202 -6.18 -5.15 -9.57
CA PHE A 202 -7.16 -6.03 -10.18
C PHE A 202 -8.56 -5.65 -9.72
N VAL A 203 -9.54 -6.07 -10.51
CA VAL A 203 -10.95 -5.80 -10.29
C VAL A 203 -11.70 -7.13 -10.29
N LEU A 204 -12.59 -7.28 -9.32
CA LEU A 204 -13.55 -8.40 -9.24
C LEU A 204 -14.96 -7.84 -9.00
N GLN A 205 -15.95 -8.68 -9.26
CA GLN A 205 -17.36 -8.37 -9.08
C GLN A 205 -18.04 -9.51 -8.34
N ASP A 206 -18.63 -9.19 -7.20
CA ASP A 206 -19.45 -10.10 -6.41
C ASP A 206 -20.93 -9.78 -6.60
N LYS A 207 -21.59 -10.66 -7.35
CA LYS A 207 -23.03 -10.61 -7.66
C LYS A 207 -23.88 -11.33 -6.62
N ASN A 208 -23.27 -11.98 -5.63
CA ASN A 208 -23.97 -12.77 -4.62
C ASN A 208 -24.39 -11.93 -3.41
N VAL A 209 -24.11 -10.63 -3.42
CA VAL A 209 -24.47 -9.67 -2.38
C VAL A 209 -25.38 -8.58 -2.92
N ASP A 210 -26.21 -8.01 -2.04
CA ASP A 210 -27.10 -6.90 -2.35
C ASP A 210 -26.73 -5.64 -1.53
N PRO A 211 -26.47 -4.48 -2.17
CA PRO A 211 -26.25 -4.33 -3.61
C PRO A 211 -25.06 -5.15 -4.12
N GLU A 212 -25.00 -5.36 -5.42
CA GLU A 212 -23.83 -5.95 -6.09
C GLU A 212 -22.56 -5.14 -5.76
N LEU A 213 -21.44 -5.83 -5.55
CA LEU A 213 -20.19 -5.21 -5.11
C LEU A 213 -19.07 -5.41 -6.13
N ILE A 214 -18.49 -4.31 -6.60
CA ILE A 214 -17.24 -4.32 -7.35
C ILE A 214 -16.09 -4.00 -6.39
N VAL A 215 -15.00 -4.75 -6.40
CA VAL A 215 -13.81 -4.48 -5.58
C VAL A 215 -12.66 -4.09 -6.49
N VAL A 216 -12.08 -2.92 -6.26
CA VAL A 216 -10.83 -2.47 -6.88
C VAL A 216 -9.71 -2.62 -5.87
N ALA A 217 -8.77 -3.52 -6.12
CA ALA A 217 -7.67 -3.81 -5.20
C ALA A 217 -6.33 -3.40 -5.83
N PHE A 218 -5.71 -2.36 -5.27
CA PHE A 218 -4.37 -1.93 -5.63
C PHE A 218 -3.32 -2.80 -4.93
N ARG A 219 -2.32 -3.22 -5.69
CA ARG A 219 -1.13 -3.88 -5.16
C ARG A 219 -0.28 -2.88 -4.38
N GLY A 220 0.32 -3.33 -3.29
CA GLY A 220 1.35 -2.57 -2.61
C GLY A 220 2.77 -2.95 -3.06
N THR A 221 3.73 -2.65 -2.20
CA THR A 221 5.16 -2.80 -2.51
C THR A 221 5.62 -4.25 -2.51
N GLU A 222 6.14 -4.72 -3.65
CA GLU A 222 6.84 -6.00 -3.72
C GLU A 222 8.14 -5.93 -2.92
N PHE A 223 8.38 -6.93 -2.05
CA PHE A 223 9.49 -6.90 -1.10
C PHE A 223 10.87 -6.69 -1.76
N PHE A 224 11.06 -7.22 -2.96
CA PHE A 224 12.32 -7.12 -3.73
C PHE A 224 12.26 -6.13 -4.90
N ASN A 225 11.25 -5.27 -4.96
CA ASN A 225 11.08 -4.28 -6.02
C ASN A 225 11.54 -2.89 -5.54
N SER A 226 12.68 -2.44 -6.05
CA SER A 226 13.26 -1.16 -5.65
C SER A 226 12.40 0.04 -6.02
N ASP A 227 11.63 -0.01 -7.11
CA ASP A 227 10.84 1.14 -7.58
C ASP A 227 9.66 1.42 -6.65
N ASP A 228 9.02 0.37 -6.17
CA ASP A 228 7.95 0.44 -5.18
C ASP A 228 8.48 1.07 -3.87
N TRP A 229 9.62 0.57 -3.36
CA TRP A 229 10.26 1.15 -2.18
C TRP A 229 10.74 2.59 -2.36
N ILE A 230 11.29 2.94 -3.53
CA ILE A 230 11.67 4.33 -3.82
C ILE A 230 10.45 5.24 -3.72
N SER A 231 9.30 4.79 -4.22
CA SER A 231 8.05 5.55 -4.14
C SER A 231 7.63 5.76 -2.68
N ASP A 232 7.74 4.74 -1.81
CA ASP A 232 7.39 4.82 -0.38
C ASP A 232 8.33 5.74 0.43
N PHE A 233 9.63 5.73 0.12
CA PHE A 233 10.62 6.58 0.80
C PHE A 233 10.71 7.99 0.21
N ASN A 234 9.93 8.31 -0.82
CA ASN A 234 9.98 9.59 -1.50
C ASN A 234 9.16 10.66 -0.77
N LEU A 235 9.81 11.41 0.12
CA LEU A 235 9.18 12.50 0.88
C LEU A 235 8.78 13.74 0.06
N SER A 236 8.85 13.66 -1.27
CA SER A 236 8.42 14.72 -2.17
C SER A 236 6.91 14.92 -2.12
N TRP A 237 6.45 16.14 -2.37
CA TRP A 237 5.03 16.49 -2.43
C TRP A 237 4.74 17.55 -3.48
N TYR A 238 3.49 17.56 -3.95
CA TYR A 238 2.92 18.68 -4.72
C TYR A 238 1.73 19.24 -3.94
N ASP A 239 1.61 20.56 -3.91
CA ASP A 239 0.45 21.29 -3.36
C ASP A 239 -0.58 21.49 -4.47
N ILE A 240 -1.65 20.70 -4.41
CA ILE A 240 -2.70 20.71 -5.42
C ILE A 240 -3.77 21.74 -5.01
N PRO A 241 -4.09 22.73 -5.86
CA PRO A 241 -5.08 23.76 -5.55
C PRO A 241 -6.41 23.16 -5.05
N GLY A 242 -6.86 23.60 -3.88
CA GLY A 242 -8.11 23.13 -3.25
C GLY A 242 -8.03 21.75 -2.60
N MET A 243 -6.91 21.03 -2.73
CA MET A 243 -6.70 19.70 -2.15
C MET A 243 -5.56 19.69 -1.11
N GLY A 244 -4.56 20.57 -1.22
CA GLY A 244 -3.43 20.62 -0.28
C GLY A 244 -2.23 19.79 -0.73
N LYS A 245 -1.27 19.57 0.19
CA LYS A 245 -0.02 18.87 -0.12
C LYS A 245 -0.23 17.37 -0.10
N VAL A 246 0.10 16.71 -1.21
CA VAL A 246 -0.06 15.27 -1.38
C VAL A 246 1.28 14.64 -1.77
N HIS A 247 1.51 13.41 -1.31
CA HIS A 247 2.72 12.65 -1.59
C HIS A 247 2.93 12.46 -3.10
N ALA A 248 4.07 12.95 -3.61
CA ALA A 248 4.36 12.94 -5.04
C ALA A 248 4.52 11.52 -5.58
N GLY A 249 5.14 10.61 -4.82
CA GLY A 249 5.29 9.21 -5.23
C GLY A 249 3.94 8.53 -5.52
N PHE A 250 2.96 8.76 -4.64
CA PHE A 250 1.64 8.13 -4.74
C PHE A 250 0.82 8.73 -5.90
N MET A 251 0.89 10.05 -6.10
CA MET A 251 0.24 10.68 -7.27
C MET A 251 0.84 10.19 -8.59
N LYS A 252 2.17 10.06 -8.69
CA LYS A 252 2.84 9.54 -9.88
C LYS A 252 2.42 8.11 -10.20
N ALA A 253 2.39 7.24 -9.18
CA ALA A 253 1.93 5.86 -9.31
C ALA A 253 0.46 5.76 -9.73
N LEU A 254 -0.41 6.62 -9.19
CA LEU A 254 -1.83 6.61 -9.54
C LEU A 254 -2.11 7.13 -10.97
N GLY A 255 -1.26 8.02 -11.48
CA GLY A 255 -1.35 8.49 -12.88
C GLY A 255 -1.18 9.99 -13.11
N LEU A 256 -0.52 10.72 -12.21
CA LEU A 256 -0.16 12.13 -12.42
C LEU A 256 0.65 12.28 -13.71
N GLN A 257 0.28 13.23 -14.56
CA GLN A 257 0.93 13.51 -15.83
C GLN A 257 2.05 14.54 -15.64
N LYS A 258 3.25 14.27 -16.18
CA LYS A 258 4.46 15.05 -15.89
C LYS A 258 4.30 16.54 -16.19
N SER A 259 3.65 16.89 -17.31
CA SER A 259 3.52 18.28 -17.76
C SER A 259 2.12 18.88 -17.59
N HIS A 260 1.13 18.06 -17.25
CA HIS A 260 -0.30 18.47 -17.24
C HIS A 260 -0.97 18.29 -15.88
N GLY A 261 -0.29 17.67 -14.91
CA GLY A 261 -0.86 17.38 -13.60
C GLY A 261 -1.97 16.34 -13.70
N TRP A 262 -3.18 16.73 -13.30
CA TRP A 262 -4.39 15.91 -13.37
C TRP A 262 -5.37 16.50 -14.39
N PRO A 263 -5.12 16.32 -15.71
CA PRO A 263 -6.11 16.70 -16.71
C PRO A 263 -7.38 15.86 -16.53
N LYS A 264 -8.56 16.45 -16.75
CA LYS A 264 -9.83 15.73 -16.56
C LYS A 264 -9.97 14.53 -17.48
N GLU A 265 -9.47 14.65 -18.71
CA GLU A 265 -9.35 13.56 -19.67
C GLU A 265 -7.91 13.54 -20.21
N ILE A 266 -7.42 12.35 -20.54
CA ILE A 266 -6.16 12.19 -21.27
C ILE A 266 -6.51 11.83 -22.71
N GLU A 267 -5.99 12.59 -23.66
CA GLU A 267 -5.96 12.12 -25.05
C GLU A 267 -5.08 10.87 -25.07
N GLN A 268 -5.67 9.72 -25.41
CA GLN A 268 -4.88 8.59 -25.88
C GLN A 268 -4.34 9.04 -27.24
N THR A 269 -3.23 9.78 -27.23
CA THR A 269 -2.63 10.20 -28.49
C THR A 269 -2.21 8.94 -29.22
N ASP A 270 -2.82 8.71 -30.38
CA ASP A 270 -2.43 7.73 -31.41
C ASP A 270 -0.99 7.95 -31.94
N THR A 271 -0.16 8.75 -31.27
CA THR A 271 1.21 9.04 -31.66
C THR A 271 2.20 8.18 -30.88
N ASN A 272 2.63 7.12 -31.57
CA ASN A 272 3.89 6.37 -31.44
C ASN A 272 3.99 5.14 -30.53
N ASN A 273 2.98 4.76 -29.75
CA ASN A 273 2.99 3.43 -29.11
C ASN A 273 1.58 2.91 -28.76
N ILE A 274 0.94 2.20 -29.69
CA ILE A 274 -0.35 1.51 -29.52
C ILE A 274 -0.33 0.52 -28.33
N ASN A 275 0.87 0.15 -27.84
CA ASN A 275 1.08 -0.82 -26.76
C ASN A 275 1.35 -0.20 -25.38
N GLN A 276 1.32 1.13 -25.23
CA GLN A 276 1.57 1.74 -23.93
C GLN A 276 0.35 1.58 -23.00
N PRO A 277 0.51 1.04 -21.77
CA PRO A 277 -0.58 0.95 -20.83
C PRO A 277 -1.13 2.33 -20.43
N SER A 278 -2.42 2.40 -20.11
CA SER A 278 -3.02 3.63 -19.56
C SER A 278 -2.57 3.87 -18.10
N PRO A 279 -2.59 5.12 -17.60
CA PRO A 279 -2.41 5.37 -16.17
C PRO A 279 -3.61 4.86 -15.35
N ALA A 280 -3.35 4.46 -14.11
CA ALA A 280 -4.31 3.70 -13.29
C ALA A 280 -5.63 4.42 -13.06
N TYR A 281 -5.58 5.69 -12.65
CA TYR A 281 -6.78 6.50 -12.38
C TYR A 281 -7.73 6.54 -13.58
N TYR A 282 -7.23 6.92 -14.76
CA TYR A 282 -8.05 7.13 -15.95
C TYR A 282 -8.69 5.82 -16.43
N PHE A 283 -7.91 4.73 -16.44
CA PHE A 283 -8.41 3.42 -16.84
C PHE A 283 -9.48 2.91 -15.87
N LEU A 284 -9.20 2.92 -14.57
CA LEU A 284 -10.12 2.41 -13.55
C LEU A 284 -11.39 3.26 -13.46
N ARG A 285 -11.29 4.59 -13.60
CA ARG A 285 -12.46 5.47 -13.69
C ARG A 285 -13.37 5.08 -14.86
N LYS A 286 -12.80 4.84 -16.04
CA LYS A 286 -13.55 4.42 -17.24
C LYS A 286 -14.16 3.03 -17.06
N LEU A 287 -13.39 2.07 -16.55
CA LEU A 287 -13.85 0.70 -16.30
C LEU A 287 -15.01 0.67 -15.30
N LEU A 288 -14.89 1.41 -14.19
CA LEU A 288 -15.95 1.50 -13.18
C LEU A 288 -17.24 2.10 -13.74
N LYS A 289 -17.16 3.15 -14.58
CA LYS A 289 -18.34 3.68 -15.28
C LYS A 289 -19.03 2.60 -16.11
N GLN A 290 -18.26 1.86 -16.91
CA GLN A 290 -18.79 0.79 -17.77
C GLN A 290 -19.41 -0.38 -16.98
N LEU A 291 -18.86 -0.72 -15.81
CA LEU A 291 -19.41 -1.79 -14.98
C LEU A 291 -20.68 -1.33 -14.24
N LEU A 292 -20.66 -0.12 -13.67
CA LEU A 292 -21.76 0.43 -12.88
C LEU A 292 -22.95 0.86 -13.75
N GLU A 293 -22.75 1.20 -15.02
CA GLU A 293 -23.83 1.44 -15.98
C GLU A 293 -24.66 0.18 -16.27
N LYS A 294 -24.10 -1.03 -16.07
CA LYS A 294 -24.82 -2.29 -16.26
C LYS A 294 -25.79 -2.62 -15.12
N ASN A 295 -25.53 -2.08 -13.93
CA ASN A 295 -26.38 -2.27 -12.76
C ASN A 295 -26.41 -0.98 -11.93
N GLU A 296 -27.51 -0.25 -12.03
CA GLU A 296 -27.68 1.02 -11.32
C GLU A 296 -27.71 0.90 -9.79
N ASN A 297 -27.87 -0.30 -9.23
CA ASN A 297 -27.80 -0.51 -7.79
C ASN A 297 -26.39 -0.92 -7.32
N ALA A 298 -25.51 -1.33 -8.23
CA ALA A 298 -24.17 -1.78 -7.87
C ALA A 298 -23.35 -0.66 -7.22
N LYS A 299 -22.55 -1.05 -6.23
CA LYS A 299 -21.56 -0.20 -5.56
C LYS A 299 -20.16 -0.74 -5.82
N PHE A 300 -19.16 0.08 -5.59
CA PHE A 300 -17.77 -0.37 -5.60
C PHE A 300 -17.05 0.02 -4.31
N VAL A 301 -16.06 -0.77 -3.91
CA VAL A 301 -15.11 -0.44 -2.86
C VAL A 301 -13.71 -0.38 -3.42
N VAL A 302 -12.86 0.42 -2.80
CA VAL A 302 -11.44 0.53 -3.16
C VAL A 302 -10.61 0.09 -1.98
N THR A 303 -9.64 -0.78 -2.24
CA THR A 303 -8.78 -1.35 -1.20
C THR A 303 -7.33 -1.49 -1.64
N GLY A 304 -6.46 -1.66 -0.66
CA GLY A 304 -5.06 -1.99 -0.87
C GLY A 304 -4.30 -2.09 0.44
N HIS A 305 -3.13 -2.73 0.35
CA HIS A 305 -2.19 -2.89 1.45
C HIS A 305 -0.94 -2.05 1.19
N SER A 306 -0.34 -1.44 2.21
CA SER A 306 0.88 -0.64 2.08
C SER A 306 0.70 0.52 1.08
N LEU A 307 1.61 0.68 0.10
CA LEU A 307 1.46 1.56 -1.06
C LEU A 307 0.07 1.47 -1.71
N GLY A 308 -0.47 0.26 -1.87
CA GLY A 308 -1.81 0.05 -2.43
C GLY A 308 -2.91 0.70 -1.60
N GLY A 309 -2.74 0.79 -0.28
CA GLY A 309 -3.65 1.52 0.60
C GLY A 309 -3.62 3.03 0.35
N ALA A 310 -2.42 3.60 0.12
CA ALA A 310 -2.28 5.00 -0.25
C ALA A 310 -2.95 5.31 -1.60
N LEU A 311 -2.79 4.41 -2.59
CA LEU A 311 -3.48 4.53 -3.88
C LEU A 311 -5.01 4.40 -3.73
N ALA A 312 -5.46 3.52 -2.85
CA ALA A 312 -6.89 3.28 -2.61
C ALA A 312 -7.64 4.51 -2.08
N ILE A 313 -7.03 5.29 -1.19
CA ILE A 313 -7.62 6.55 -0.70
C ILE A 313 -7.36 7.74 -1.63
N LEU A 314 -6.26 7.72 -2.39
CA LEU A 314 -5.96 8.78 -3.35
C LEU A 314 -6.89 8.70 -4.57
N PHE A 315 -7.32 7.50 -4.98
CA PHE A 315 -8.26 7.31 -6.09
C PHE A 315 -9.56 8.14 -5.95
N PRO A 316 -10.32 8.03 -4.84
CA PRO A 316 -11.50 8.88 -4.62
C PRO A 316 -11.17 10.36 -4.43
N ALA A 317 -9.97 10.71 -3.96
CA ALA A 317 -9.53 12.11 -3.92
C ALA A 317 -9.47 12.72 -5.33
N ILE A 318 -8.90 12.00 -6.29
CA ILE A 318 -8.85 12.46 -7.69
C ILE A 318 -10.22 12.38 -8.37
N LEU A 319 -11.09 11.42 -7.99
CA LEU A 319 -12.50 11.44 -8.44
C LEU A 319 -13.20 12.74 -7.99
N ALA A 320 -13.03 13.14 -6.74
CA ALA A 320 -13.60 14.37 -6.22
C ALA A 320 -12.99 15.62 -6.88
N TYR A 321 -11.67 15.61 -7.12
CA TYR A 321 -10.97 16.68 -7.82
C TYR A 321 -11.48 16.88 -9.26
N HIS A 322 -11.85 15.80 -9.95
CA HIS A 322 -12.47 15.85 -11.29
C HIS A 322 -14.00 15.98 -11.27
N GLU A 323 -14.60 16.19 -10.08
CA GLU A 323 -16.04 16.34 -9.88
C GLU A 323 -16.87 15.11 -10.33
N GLU A 324 -16.31 13.90 -10.22
CA GLU A 324 -16.94 12.63 -10.59
C GLU A 324 -18.01 12.19 -9.58
N SER A 325 -18.97 13.08 -9.29
CA SER A 325 -20.02 12.92 -8.29
C SER A 325 -20.85 11.65 -8.48
N TRP A 326 -21.07 11.23 -9.74
CA TRP A 326 -21.82 10.00 -10.04
C TRP A 326 -21.09 8.74 -9.56
N LEU A 327 -19.77 8.68 -9.73
CA LEU A 327 -18.96 7.58 -9.19
C LEU A 327 -18.88 7.67 -7.66
N LEU A 328 -18.66 8.87 -7.10
CA LEU A 328 -18.54 9.02 -5.64
C LEU A 328 -19.81 8.59 -4.89
N LYS A 329 -21.01 8.83 -5.43
CA LYS A 329 -22.28 8.31 -4.87
C LYS A 329 -22.37 6.77 -4.85
N ARG A 330 -21.61 6.10 -5.71
CA ARG A 330 -21.56 4.63 -5.83
C ARG A 330 -20.38 4.00 -5.10
N LEU A 331 -19.51 4.82 -4.51
CA LEU A 331 -18.40 4.36 -3.68
C LEU A 331 -18.95 3.88 -2.34
N GLY A 332 -19.03 2.56 -2.17
CA GLY A 332 -19.52 1.91 -0.96
C GLY A 332 -18.57 2.02 0.23
N GLY A 333 -17.28 2.26 -0.02
CA GLY A 333 -16.29 2.45 1.03
C GLY A 333 -14.84 2.32 0.57
N VAL A 334 -13.93 2.77 1.43
CA VAL A 334 -12.49 2.64 1.26
C VAL A 334 -11.91 1.89 2.46
N TYR A 335 -11.22 0.78 2.19
CA TYR A 335 -10.67 -0.11 3.21
C TYR A 335 -9.19 -0.29 2.97
N THR A 336 -8.36 0.12 3.92
CA THR A 336 -6.90 0.16 3.73
C THR A 336 -6.19 -0.54 4.87
N PHE A 337 -5.06 -1.18 4.56
CA PHE A 337 -4.32 -2.02 5.49
C PHE A 337 -2.86 -1.60 5.50
N GLY A 338 -2.32 -1.22 6.65
CA GLY A 338 -0.93 -0.78 6.74
C GLY A 338 -0.62 0.46 5.87
N GLN A 339 -1.62 1.30 5.61
CA GLN A 339 -1.49 2.46 4.73
C GLN A 339 -0.56 3.53 5.33
N PRO A 340 0.41 4.08 4.57
CA PRO A 340 1.19 5.26 4.97
C PRO A 340 0.38 6.56 4.88
N ARG A 341 0.86 7.64 5.48
CA ARG A 341 0.21 8.96 5.37
C ARG A 341 0.30 9.50 3.94
N VAL A 342 -0.79 10.08 3.43
CA VAL A 342 -0.93 10.43 2.01
C VAL A 342 -0.82 11.92 1.72
N GLY A 343 -1.25 12.78 2.64
CA GLY A 343 -1.21 14.23 2.47
C GLY A 343 -1.22 14.99 3.80
N ASP A 344 -1.19 16.31 3.71
CA ASP A 344 -1.18 17.22 4.85
C ASP A 344 -2.57 17.47 5.47
N GLU A 345 -2.66 18.40 6.43
CA GLU A 345 -3.94 18.77 7.07
C GLU A 345 -4.97 19.27 6.05
N ASN A 346 -4.55 20.03 5.04
CA ASN A 346 -5.48 20.51 4.01
C ASN A 346 -6.05 19.35 3.19
N PHE A 347 -5.23 18.35 2.86
CA PHE A 347 -5.70 17.11 2.25
C PHE A 347 -6.65 16.32 3.15
N VAL A 348 -6.37 16.28 4.45
CA VAL A 348 -7.25 15.65 5.44
C VAL A 348 -8.62 16.32 5.45
N GLU A 349 -8.68 17.64 5.55
CA GLU A 349 -9.95 18.38 5.59
C GLU A 349 -10.71 18.26 4.27
N TYR A 350 -10.00 18.37 3.13
CA TYR A 350 -10.57 18.11 1.81
C TYR A 350 -11.23 16.72 1.75
N MET A 351 -10.52 15.67 2.14
CA MET A 351 -11.06 14.31 2.09
C MET A 351 -12.20 14.08 3.07
N LYS A 352 -12.14 14.63 4.30
CA LYS A 352 -13.25 14.55 5.26
C LYS A 352 -14.51 15.18 4.67
N GLU A 353 -14.40 16.35 4.07
CA GLU A 353 -15.52 17.03 3.43
C GLU A 353 -16.09 16.19 2.27
N GLN A 354 -15.24 15.71 1.37
CA GLN A 354 -15.70 14.94 0.22
C GLN A 354 -16.33 13.60 0.62
N LEU A 355 -15.70 12.84 1.53
CA LEU A 355 -16.26 11.57 1.98
C LEU A 355 -17.58 11.74 2.74
N ALA A 356 -17.68 12.77 3.59
CA ALA A 356 -18.93 13.09 4.30
C ALA A 356 -20.05 13.47 3.32
N LYS A 357 -19.74 14.28 2.30
CA LYS A 357 -20.69 14.73 1.27
C LYS A 357 -21.35 13.56 0.50
N TYR A 358 -20.61 12.48 0.29
CA TYR A 358 -21.10 11.29 -0.43
C TYR A 358 -21.37 10.09 0.48
N GLU A 359 -21.36 10.29 1.80
CA GLU A 359 -21.60 9.25 2.83
C GLU A 359 -20.69 8.02 2.68
N VAL A 360 -19.44 8.23 2.27
CA VAL A 360 -18.47 7.17 2.01
C VAL A 360 -17.74 6.80 3.30
N PRO A 361 -17.88 5.55 3.79
CA PRO A 361 -17.09 5.10 4.93
C PRO A 361 -15.63 4.88 4.53
N TYR A 362 -14.72 5.31 5.41
CA TYR A 362 -13.28 5.10 5.23
C TYR A 362 -12.67 4.53 6.51
N TYR A 363 -12.14 3.31 6.38
CA TYR A 363 -11.53 2.55 7.45
C TYR A 363 -10.06 2.28 7.15
N ARG A 364 -9.21 2.66 8.10
CA ARG A 364 -7.78 2.40 8.07
C ARG A 364 -7.45 1.35 9.13
N VAL A 365 -7.10 0.16 8.67
CA VAL A 365 -6.76 -0.96 9.54
C VAL A 365 -5.25 -0.94 9.80
N VAL A 366 -4.87 -0.96 11.07
CA VAL A 366 -3.47 -0.92 11.51
C VAL A 366 -3.22 -2.07 12.48
N TYR A 367 -2.18 -2.84 12.21
CA TYR A 367 -1.77 -3.95 13.08
C TYR A 367 -0.50 -3.61 13.88
N SER A 368 -0.64 -3.65 15.21
CA SER A 368 0.42 -3.61 16.20
C SER A 368 1.52 -2.58 15.90
N ASN A 369 2.76 -3.03 15.79
CA ASN A 369 3.93 -2.20 15.55
C ASN A 369 4.26 -2.05 14.06
N ASP A 370 3.31 -2.27 13.15
CA ASP A 370 3.51 -2.04 11.71
C ASP A 370 4.15 -0.66 11.48
N MET A 371 5.33 -0.66 10.89
CA MET A 371 6.10 0.56 10.70
C MET A 371 5.51 1.51 9.65
N VAL A 372 4.73 1.01 8.68
CA VAL A 372 4.34 1.78 7.49
C VAL A 372 3.30 2.86 7.78
N PRO A 373 2.22 2.62 8.55
CA PRO A 373 1.30 3.67 8.96
C PRO A 373 1.96 4.84 9.68
N ARG A 374 3.13 4.61 10.26
CA ARG A 374 3.87 5.62 11.03
C ARG A 374 4.72 6.53 10.13
N LEU A 375 4.70 6.33 8.82
CA LEU A 375 5.43 7.06 7.80
C LEU A 375 4.49 7.67 6.74
N PRO A 376 4.87 8.78 6.09
CA PRO A 376 5.83 9.79 6.56
C PRO A 376 5.46 10.33 7.96
N TYR A 377 6.41 10.92 8.68
CA TYR A 377 6.18 11.34 10.07
C TYR A 377 5.18 12.50 10.18
N ASP A 378 4.24 12.41 11.12
CA ASP A 378 3.42 13.55 11.54
C ASP A 378 4.22 14.41 12.53
N ASN A 379 4.93 15.39 11.98
CA ASN A 379 5.65 16.42 12.71
C ASN A 379 5.54 17.75 11.96
N LEU A 380 5.97 18.84 12.59
CA LEU A 380 5.98 20.20 12.01
C LEU A 380 6.69 20.31 10.65
N THR A 381 7.45 19.28 10.27
CA THR A 381 8.33 19.25 9.11
C THR A 381 7.67 18.65 7.87
N PHE A 382 6.97 17.52 8.00
CA PHE A 382 6.29 16.89 6.87
C PHE A 382 4.81 17.23 6.86
N MET A 383 4.21 17.45 8.05
CA MET A 383 2.79 17.77 8.23
C MET A 383 1.82 16.76 7.62
N PHE A 384 2.30 15.59 7.19
CA PHE A 384 1.46 14.51 6.69
C PHE A 384 0.65 13.96 7.85
N LYS A 385 -0.65 13.74 7.61
CA LYS A 385 -1.58 13.33 8.65
C LYS A 385 -2.46 12.17 8.19
N HIS A 386 -2.88 11.38 9.18
CA HIS A 386 -3.95 10.42 8.98
C HIS A 386 -5.30 11.06 9.23
N PHE A 387 -6.32 10.47 8.63
CA PHE A 387 -7.73 10.78 8.86
C PHE A 387 -8.57 9.51 8.66
N GLY A 388 -9.88 9.63 8.86
CA GLY A 388 -10.79 8.50 8.82
C GLY A 388 -10.77 7.70 10.12
N THR A 389 -11.48 6.56 10.13
CA THR A 389 -11.59 5.72 11.32
C THR A 389 -10.42 4.75 11.40
N CYS A 390 -9.57 4.86 12.42
CA CYS A 390 -8.48 3.90 12.65
C CYS A 390 -8.98 2.67 13.40
N ILE A 391 -8.99 1.52 12.73
CA ILE A 391 -9.22 0.22 13.33
C ILE A 391 -7.85 -0.37 13.70
N TYR A 392 -7.47 -0.21 14.96
CA TYR A 392 -6.21 -0.71 15.48
C TYR A 392 -6.37 -2.10 16.10
N TYR A 393 -5.46 -3.01 15.77
CA TYR A 393 -5.33 -4.32 16.38
C TYR A 393 -4.00 -4.43 17.11
N ASN A 394 -4.00 -4.84 18.38
CA ASN A 394 -2.75 -5.11 19.08
C ASN A 394 -2.17 -6.49 18.73
N SER A 395 -1.01 -6.85 19.30
CA SER A 395 -0.33 -8.14 19.07
C SER A 395 -1.12 -9.38 19.55
N LEU A 396 -2.24 -9.17 20.24
CA LEU A 396 -3.20 -10.21 20.64
C LEU A 396 -4.45 -10.23 19.73
N TYR A 397 -4.43 -9.51 18.60
CA TYR A 397 -5.58 -9.29 17.70
C TYR A 397 -6.81 -8.67 18.39
N LYS A 398 -6.63 -7.91 19.48
CA LYS A 398 -7.75 -7.19 20.09
C LYS A 398 -8.02 -5.89 19.32
N LYS A 399 -9.24 -5.74 18.80
CA LYS A 399 -9.71 -4.57 18.05
C LYS A 399 -9.90 -3.36 18.97
N GLN A 400 -9.48 -2.20 18.52
CA GLN A 400 -9.69 -0.89 19.14
C GLN A 400 -10.02 0.13 18.03
N ILE A 401 -10.98 1.01 18.29
CA ILE A 401 -11.29 2.13 17.39
C ILE A 401 -10.62 3.36 17.98
N LEU A 402 -9.68 3.94 17.25
CA LEU A 402 -8.86 5.07 17.69
C LEU A 402 -8.96 6.21 16.64
N GLY A 403 -8.62 7.43 17.05
CA GLY A 403 -8.40 8.53 16.10
C GLY A 403 -7.10 8.34 15.31
N GLU A 404 -6.05 7.84 15.98
CA GLU A 404 -4.75 7.53 15.39
C GLU A 404 -4.11 6.34 16.13
N GLU A 405 -3.25 5.59 15.46
CA GLU A 405 -2.53 4.46 16.02
C GLU A 405 -1.55 4.86 17.14
N PRO A 406 -1.31 3.99 18.12
CA PRO A 406 -0.31 4.24 19.16
C PRO A 406 1.09 4.41 18.56
N ASP A 407 1.93 5.24 19.19
CA ASP A 407 3.28 5.55 18.68
C ASP A 407 3.25 6.04 17.23
N LYS A 408 2.53 7.14 17.00
CA LYS A 408 2.20 7.67 15.66
C LYS A 408 3.39 7.81 14.69
N ASN A 409 4.59 8.03 15.21
CA ASN A 409 5.81 8.19 14.40
C ASN A 409 6.79 7.02 14.57
N GLY A 410 6.51 6.02 15.40
CA GLY A 410 7.39 4.87 15.56
C GLY A 410 8.73 5.15 16.27
N LEU A 411 8.98 6.38 16.71
CA LEU A 411 10.29 6.83 17.22
C LEU A 411 10.36 6.97 18.74
N ALA A 412 9.30 6.61 19.47
CA ALA A 412 9.31 6.68 20.92
C ALA A 412 10.36 5.70 21.50
N LEU A 413 11.49 6.22 21.99
CA LEU A 413 12.57 5.46 22.61
C LEU A 413 12.07 4.55 23.75
N LEU A 414 11.12 5.05 24.56
CA LEU A 414 10.49 4.29 25.64
C LEU A 414 9.67 3.09 25.14
N LEU A 415 9.22 3.11 23.88
CA LEU A 415 8.45 2.03 23.27
C LEU A 415 9.32 1.01 22.52
N PHE A 416 10.65 1.21 22.46
CA PHE A 416 11.56 0.25 21.84
C PHE A 416 11.53 -1.13 22.54
N LEU A 417 11.63 -1.16 23.87
CA LEU A 417 11.53 -2.41 24.64
C LEU A 417 10.17 -3.10 24.46
N PRO A 418 9.01 -2.41 24.60
CA PRO A 418 7.71 -2.98 24.27
C PRO A 418 7.60 -3.54 22.84
N LYS A 419 8.19 -2.89 21.85
CA LYS A 419 8.24 -3.39 20.46
C LYS A 419 9.02 -4.70 20.36
N MET A 420 10.14 -4.81 21.05
CA MET A 420 10.94 -6.04 21.09
C MET A 420 10.21 -7.17 21.81
N LEU A 421 9.53 -6.89 22.92
CA LEU A 421 8.68 -7.86 23.60
C LEU A 421 7.53 -8.34 22.70
N ASN A 422 6.90 -7.43 21.95
CA ASN A 422 5.88 -7.80 20.97
C ASN A 422 6.44 -8.69 19.85
N ALA A 423 7.63 -8.39 19.31
CA ALA A 423 8.27 -9.22 18.29
C ALA A 423 8.58 -10.64 18.82
N GLY A 424 9.09 -10.74 20.06
CA GLY A 424 9.30 -12.01 20.74
C GLY A 424 7.99 -12.77 20.98
N TRP A 425 6.95 -12.07 21.41
CA TRP A 425 5.62 -12.65 21.59
C TRP A 425 5.03 -13.15 20.27
N GLU A 426 5.15 -12.40 19.18
CA GLU A 426 4.65 -12.80 17.88
C GLU A 426 5.30 -14.08 17.37
N LEU A 427 6.62 -14.22 17.57
CA LEU A 427 7.36 -15.44 17.27
C LEU A 427 6.85 -16.64 18.08
N ILE A 428 6.61 -16.45 19.38
CA ILE A 428 6.04 -17.51 20.25
C ILE A 428 4.62 -17.86 19.80
N ARG A 429 3.81 -16.84 19.51
CA ARG A 429 2.41 -16.97 19.11
C ARG A 429 2.25 -17.74 17.80
N SER A 430 3.18 -17.64 16.86
CA SER A 430 3.21 -18.46 15.63
C SER A 430 3.11 -19.96 15.90
N CYS A 431 3.73 -20.43 16.97
CA CYS A 431 3.71 -21.84 17.37
C CYS A 431 2.42 -22.21 18.11
N ILE A 432 1.72 -21.24 18.71
CA ILE A 432 0.52 -21.45 19.52
C ILE A 432 -0.76 -21.36 18.68
N LEU A 433 -0.81 -20.47 17.68
CA LEU A 433 -1.97 -20.22 16.82
C LEU A 433 -2.61 -21.49 16.21
N PRO A 434 -1.85 -22.46 15.68
CA PRO A 434 -2.45 -23.70 15.15
C PRO A 434 -3.22 -24.49 16.20
N CYS A 435 -2.71 -24.50 17.44
CA CYS A 435 -3.29 -25.25 18.55
C CYS A 435 -4.57 -24.60 19.08
N VAL A 436 -4.64 -23.26 19.06
CA VAL A 436 -5.75 -22.49 19.64
C VAL A 436 -6.86 -22.22 18.61
N ASN A 437 -6.49 -21.86 17.38
CA ASN A 437 -7.42 -21.40 16.36
C ASN A 437 -7.60 -22.40 15.20
N GLY A 438 -6.85 -23.51 15.24
CA GLY A 438 -6.89 -24.59 14.26
C GLY A 438 -5.74 -24.53 13.24
N TRP A 439 -5.45 -25.67 12.62
CA TRP A 439 -4.33 -25.88 11.69
C TRP A 439 -4.29 -24.90 10.52
N LYS A 440 -5.41 -24.30 10.13
CA LYS A 440 -5.46 -23.26 9.10
C LYS A 440 -4.66 -21.99 9.47
N TYR A 441 -4.38 -21.74 10.76
CA TYR A 441 -3.55 -20.62 11.21
C TYR A 441 -2.07 -20.97 11.35
N GLN A 442 -1.65 -22.13 10.83
CA GLN A 442 -0.25 -22.50 10.82
C GLN A 442 0.58 -21.59 9.93
N GLU A 443 1.63 -21.03 10.54
CA GLU A 443 2.58 -20.20 9.85
C GLU A 443 3.68 -21.06 9.23
N GLY A 444 3.97 -20.82 7.95
CA GLY A 444 5.03 -21.52 7.23
C GLY A 444 6.43 -21.08 7.67
N GLY A 445 7.45 -21.85 7.27
CA GLY A 445 8.84 -21.57 7.62
C GLY A 445 9.32 -20.19 7.16
N LEU A 446 8.81 -19.66 6.04
CA LEU A 446 9.16 -18.32 5.56
C LEU A 446 8.67 -17.23 6.53
N LEU A 447 7.42 -17.31 6.99
CA LEU A 447 6.89 -16.34 7.95
C LEU A 447 7.58 -16.46 9.32
N LEU A 448 7.91 -17.67 9.76
CA LEU A 448 8.71 -17.87 10.96
C LEU A 448 10.09 -17.21 10.84
N PHE A 449 10.76 -17.35 9.70
CA PHE A 449 12.01 -16.65 9.41
C PHE A 449 11.82 -15.13 9.46
N MET A 450 10.76 -14.59 8.86
CA MET A 450 10.45 -13.16 8.95
C MET A 450 10.24 -12.72 10.40
N ARG A 451 9.58 -13.52 11.24
CA ARG A 451 9.43 -13.19 12.68
C ARG A 451 10.75 -13.19 13.43
N VAL A 452 11.70 -14.06 13.09
CA VAL A 452 13.08 -14.01 13.61
C VAL A 452 13.77 -12.71 13.19
N VAL A 453 13.64 -12.29 11.93
CA VAL A 453 14.12 -10.97 11.47
C VAL A 453 13.46 -9.83 12.26
N GLY A 454 12.19 -9.98 12.63
CA GLY A 454 11.46 -9.04 13.48
C GLY A 454 12.06 -8.81 14.87
N LEU A 455 12.87 -9.75 15.38
CA LEU A 455 13.60 -9.55 16.63
C LEU A 455 14.73 -8.52 16.51
N LEU A 456 15.20 -8.26 15.28
CA LEU A 456 16.18 -7.21 14.98
C LEU A 456 15.49 -5.91 14.55
N LEU A 457 14.45 -6.03 13.73
CA LEU A 457 13.70 -4.91 13.15
C LEU A 457 12.21 -5.07 13.47
N PRO A 458 11.77 -4.63 14.67
CA PRO A 458 10.38 -4.80 15.07
C PRO A 458 9.46 -3.99 14.18
N GLY A 459 8.36 -4.60 13.76
CA GLY A 459 7.34 -3.97 12.91
C GLY A 459 7.36 -4.42 11.45
N ILE A 460 8.48 -4.96 10.94
CA ILE A 460 8.54 -5.49 9.57
C ILE A 460 7.58 -6.69 9.39
N PRO A 461 7.59 -7.71 10.27
CA PRO A 461 6.67 -8.84 10.10
C PRO A 461 5.21 -8.43 10.29
N ALA A 462 4.95 -7.48 11.19
CA ALA A 462 3.63 -6.92 11.46
C ALA A 462 3.04 -6.19 10.23
N HIS A 463 3.88 -5.74 9.29
CA HIS A 463 3.43 -5.18 8.02
C HIS A 463 3.04 -6.25 6.99
N CYS A 464 3.19 -7.54 7.25
CA CYS A 464 2.79 -8.56 6.29
C CYS A 464 1.25 -8.69 6.24
N PRO A 465 0.63 -8.83 5.05
CA PRO A 465 -0.82 -9.01 4.93
C PRO A 465 -1.40 -10.15 5.77
N GLN A 466 -0.59 -11.16 6.10
CA GLN A 466 -0.99 -12.29 6.95
C GLN A 466 -1.54 -11.86 8.32
N ASP A 467 -0.87 -10.91 9.00
CA ASP A 467 -1.28 -10.45 10.32
C ASP A 467 -2.56 -9.60 10.22
N TYR A 468 -2.75 -8.88 9.12
CA TYR A 468 -4.02 -8.20 8.80
C TYR A 468 -5.17 -9.18 8.55
N VAL A 469 -4.93 -10.25 7.77
CA VAL A 469 -5.92 -11.33 7.58
C VAL A 469 -6.29 -11.94 8.93
N ASN A 470 -5.32 -12.20 9.80
CA ASN A 470 -5.60 -12.73 11.13
C ASN A 470 -6.33 -11.72 12.01
N ALA A 471 -5.98 -10.44 11.96
CA ALA A 471 -6.64 -9.39 12.72
C ALA A 471 -8.13 -9.29 12.36
N THR A 472 -8.46 -9.31 11.06
CA THR A 472 -9.85 -9.27 10.60
C THR A 472 -10.62 -10.55 10.95
N ARG A 473 -9.97 -11.73 10.91
CA ARG A 473 -10.63 -13.03 11.22
C ARG A 473 -10.75 -13.34 12.71
N LEU A 474 -9.72 -13.05 13.49
CA LEU A 474 -9.62 -13.39 14.92
C LEU A 474 -10.04 -12.25 15.83
N GLY A 475 -10.14 -11.03 15.28
CA GLY A 475 -10.59 -9.85 15.99
C GLY A 475 -12.00 -10.00 16.53
N SER A 476 -12.13 -10.27 17.83
CA SER A 476 -13.44 -10.32 18.49
C SER A 476 -13.92 -8.91 18.87
N LEU A 477 -15.22 -8.67 18.70
CA LEU A 477 -15.94 -7.55 19.29
C LEU A 477 -16.28 -7.88 20.75
N LYS A 478 -15.28 -8.12 21.61
CA LYS A 478 -15.55 -7.79 23.02
C LYS A 478 -15.52 -6.28 23.10
N THR A 479 -16.65 -5.65 22.79
CA THR A 479 -16.93 -4.24 23.07
C THR A 479 -16.68 -4.02 24.56
N SER A 480 -15.49 -3.55 24.93
CA SER A 480 -15.37 -2.84 26.20
C SER A 480 -16.20 -1.57 26.00
N GLN A 481 -17.39 -1.55 26.62
CA GLN A 481 -18.17 -0.35 26.81
C GLN A 481 -17.29 0.71 27.49
N SER A 482 -16.63 1.56 26.70
CA SER A 482 -16.04 2.80 27.20
C SER A 482 -15.89 3.83 26.08
N SER A 483 -16.85 3.91 25.17
CA SER A 483 -17.05 5.12 24.38
C SER A 483 -17.90 6.09 25.19
N LYS A 484 -17.25 6.84 26.10
CA LYS A 484 -17.77 8.16 26.45
C LYS A 484 -17.74 8.99 25.16
N ARG A 485 -18.92 9.41 24.75
CA ARG A 485 -19.15 10.41 23.68
C ARG A 485 -18.16 11.56 23.85
N LEU A 486 -17.31 11.77 22.86
CA LEU A 486 -16.79 13.09 22.56
C LEU A 486 -17.54 13.53 21.31
N ALA A 487 -18.53 14.38 21.57
CA ALA A 487 -19.19 15.21 20.57
C ALA A 487 -18.25 16.35 20.16
#